data_AF-A0AAV6AX51-F1
#
_entry.id   AF-A0AAV6AX51-F1
#
_cell.length_a   1.000
_cell.length_b   1.000
_cell.length_c   1.000
_cell.angle_alpha   90.00
_cell.angle_beta   90.00
_cell.angle_gamma   90.00
#
_symmetry.space_group_name_H-M   'P 1'
#
loop_
_entity.id
_entity.type
_entity.pdbx_description
1 polymer ?
#
loop_
_entity_poly.entity_id
_entity_poly.type
_entity_poly.pdbx_seq_one_letter_code
_entity_poly.pdbx_strand_id
1 'polypeptide(L)'
;MQAFAALLDALSYQPARNAKLRLIETYLKETPDPDRGWALAALTSGLDFPAAKPALLRGFGEDKIGAELFHLSYDYVGDLAETLSLIWETDPDAGPPPTLGEVVDTLQTATKMQTPAILKRWLDSLDATGRWALLKLLTGALRVGVSARLAKQAVANIGSQPVDAVEEIWHDLSPPYRPLFDWLLHDAPRPSSNAGGAFLPPMLANPIERTELDAFDPTHFRAEWKWDGIRVQVAASGGVKRLYSRAGEDVSAAFPDIIEAIDFEGVFDGELLVRRDETVAPFNDLQQRLNRKVV
;
A
#
# COMPACT_ATOMS: atom_id res chain seq x y z
N MET A 1 17.57 2.96 -7.69
CA MET A 1 16.78 1.96 -8.42
C MET A 1 17.40 0.59 -8.46
N GLN A 2 18.70 0.43 -8.74
CA GLN A 2 19.30 -0.90 -8.94
C GLN A 2 19.08 -1.88 -7.77
N ALA A 3 19.34 -1.46 -6.54
CA ALA A 3 19.08 -2.31 -5.36
C ALA A 3 17.59 -2.70 -5.23
N PHE A 4 16.67 -1.77 -5.51
CA PHE A 4 15.24 -2.03 -5.46
C PHE A 4 14.81 -3.00 -6.59
N ALA A 5 15.39 -2.87 -7.77
CA ALA A 5 15.15 -3.76 -8.89
C ALA A 5 15.60 -5.20 -8.57
N ALA A 6 16.79 -5.36 -7.98
CA ALA A 6 17.28 -6.66 -7.51
C ALA A 6 16.36 -7.28 -6.44
N LEU A 7 15.80 -6.47 -5.52
CA LEU A 7 14.82 -6.95 -4.55
C LEU A 7 13.55 -7.46 -5.26
N LEU A 8 12.96 -6.67 -6.16
CA LEU A 8 11.73 -7.06 -6.85
C LEU A 8 11.92 -8.30 -7.73
N ASP A 9 13.04 -8.42 -8.42
CA ASP A 9 13.40 -9.59 -9.22
C ASP A 9 13.50 -10.84 -8.34
N ALA A 10 14.28 -10.77 -7.24
CA ALA A 10 14.41 -11.88 -6.29
C ALA A 10 13.07 -12.29 -5.66
N LEU A 11 12.18 -11.32 -5.35
CA LEU A 11 10.86 -11.59 -4.80
C LEU A 11 9.93 -12.29 -5.80
N SER A 12 10.07 -12.00 -7.10
CA SER A 12 9.24 -12.57 -8.17
C SER A 12 9.45 -14.07 -8.33
N TYR A 13 10.69 -14.55 -8.11
CA TYR A 13 11.06 -15.96 -8.23
C TYR A 13 11.07 -16.72 -6.90
N GLN A 14 10.70 -16.08 -5.78
CA GLN A 14 10.76 -16.70 -4.46
C GLN A 14 9.38 -17.11 -3.96
N PRO A 15 8.95 -18.39 -4.03
CA PRO A 15 7.62 -18.77 -3.54
C PRO A 15 7.50 -18.81 -2.01
N ALA A 16 8.61 -19.01 -1.28
CA ALA A 16 8.56 -19.26 0.17
C ALA A 16 8.40 -17.95 0.97
N ARG A 17 7.33 -17.85 1.75
CA ARG A 17 7.01 -16.69 2.62
C ARG A 17 8.20 -16.24 3.48
N ASN A 18 8.85 -17.16 4.19
CA ASN A 18 9.95 -16.82 5.09
C ASN A 18 11.22 -16.40 4.34
N ALA A 19 11.40 -16.86 3.10
CA ALA A 19 12.50 -16.39 2.26
C ALA A 19 12.23 -14.97 1.74
N LYS A 20 10.98 -14.65 1.38
CA LYS A 20 10.59 -13.26 1.05
C LYS A 20 10.82 -12.31 2.22
N LEU A 21 10.45 -12.71 3.44
CA LEU A 21 10.72 -11.92 4.64
C LEU A 21 12.20 -11.58 4.76
N ARG A 22 13.09 -12.58 4.65
CA ARG A 22 14.54 -12.35 4.69
C ARG A 22 15.02 -11.39 3.59
N LEU A 23 14.54 -11.52 2.36
CA LEU A 23 14.91 -10.61 1.26
C LEU A 23 14.53 -9.15 1.59
N ILE A 24 13.32 -8.93 2.08
CA ILE A 24 12.83 -7.59 2.45
C ILE A 24 13.62 -7.06 3.66
N GLU A 25 13.82 -7.87 4.70
CA GLU A 25 14.58 -7.51 5.90
C GLU A 25 16.03 -7.11 5.59
N THR A 26 16.72 -7.90 4.74
CA THR A 26 18.08 -7.58 4.28
C THR A 26 18.09 -6.25 3.55
N TYR A 27 17.19 -6.06 2.58
CA TYR A 27 17.10 -4.81 1.83
C TYR A 27 16.87 -3.60 2.74
N LEU A 28 15.95 -3.69 3.70
CA LEU A 28 15.62 -2.58 4.61
C LEU A 28 16.77 -2.22 5.57
N LYS A 29 17.60 -3.21 5.95
CA LYS A 29 18.77 -2.97 6.80
C LYS A 29 19.92 -2.31 6.03
N GLU A 30 20.17 -2.77 4.80
CA GLU A 30 21.34 -2.38 4.02
C GLU A 30 21.13 -1.10 3.18
N THR A 31 19.91 -0.84 2.71
CA THR A 31 19.61 0.33 1.89
C THR A 31 19.47 1.56 2.76
N PRO A 32 20.16 2.70 2.53
CA PRO A 32 20.02 3.90 3.36
C PRO A 32 18.66 4.59 3.20
N ASP A 33 18.34 5.51 4.12
CA ASP A 33 17.23 6.46 3.94
C ASP A 33 17.55 7.48 2.84
N PRO A 34 16.55 7.97 2.08
CA PRO A 34 15.13 7.64 2.19
C PRO A 34 14.69 6.39 1.39
N ASP A 35 15.59 5.76 0.64
CA ASP A 35 15.28 4.68 -0.31
C ASP A 35 14.60 3.47 0.35
N ARG A 36 15.04 3.04 1.56
CA ARG A 36 14.37 1.94 2.28
C ARG A 36 12.89 2.23 2.55
N GLY A 37 12.58 3.48 2.88
CA GLY A 37 11.23 3.92 3.19
C GLY A 37 10.35 4.02 1.96
N TRP A 38 10.91 4.49 0.86
CA TRP A 38 10.22 4.48 -0.44
C TRP A 38 9.97 3.06 -0.95
N ALA A 39 10.89 2.12 -0.75
CA ALA A 39 10.68 0.73 -1.10
C ALA A 39 9.56 0.09 -0.27
N LEU A 40 9.51 0.39 1.03
CA LEU A 40 8.41 -0.05 1.89
C LEU A 40 7.06 0.53 1.42
N ALA A 41 7.02 1.82 1.05
CA ALA A 41 5.82 2.44 0.48
C ALA A 41 5.40 1.76 -0.82
N ALA A 42 6.34 1.45 -1.71
CA ALA A 42 6.06 0.73 -2.95
C ALA A 42 5.47 -0.67 -2.70
N LEU A 43 6.06 -1.45 -1.78
CA LEU A 43 5.60 -2.81 -1.43
C LEU A 43 4.24 -2.84 -0.72
N THR A 44 3.82 -1.71 -0.15
CA THR A 44 2.53 -1.56 0.55
C THR A 44 1.49 -0.79 -0.27
N SER A 45 1.77 -0.53 -1.55
CA SER A 45 0.89 0.21 -2.47
C SER A 45 0.60 1.65 -2.02
N GLY A 46 1.53 2.27 -1.29
CA GLY A 46 1.41 3.65 -0.77
C GLY A 46 1.93 4.74 -1.70
N LEU A 47 2.13 4.46 -2.99
CA LEU A 47 2.66 5.42 -3.98
C LEU A 47 1.72 5.57 -5.18
N ASP A 48 1.49 6.81 -5.62
CA ASP A 48 0.82 7.13 -6.89
C ASP A 48 1.64 8.18 -7.66
N PHE A 49 1.67 8.02 -8.99
CA PHE A 49 2.34 8.92 -9.91
C PHE A 49 1.34 9.41 -10.97
N PRO A 50 0.59 10.50 -10.69
CA PRO A 50 -0.48 10.97 -11.57
C PRO A 50 -0.05 11.33 -12.99
N ALA A 51 1.22 11.74 -13.17
CA ALA A 51 1.77 12.14 -14.46
C ALA A 51 2.37 10.96 -15.26
N ALA A 52 2.53 9.78 -14.67
CA ALA A 52 3.16 8.60 -15.29
C ALA A 52 2.15 7.45 -15.49
N LYS A 53 1.03 7.73 -16.15
CA LYS A 53 -0.05 6.75 -16.34
C LYS A 53 0.24 5.74 -17.47
N PRO A 54 -0.41 4.55 -17.47
CA PRO A 54 -0.16 3.50 -18.46
C PRO A 54 -0.29 3.92 -19.93
N ALA A 55 -1.15 4.90 -20.23
CA ALA A 55 -1.30 5.42 -21.60
C ALA A 55 -0.03 6.09 -22.12
N LEU A 56 0.67 6.86 -21.27
CA LEU A 56 1.95 7.49 -21.63
C LEU A 56 3.01 6.41 -21.92
N LEU A 57 3.07 5.39 -21.08
CA LEU A 57 4.03 4.29 -21.22
C LEU A 57 3.78 3.47 -22.49
N ARG A 58 2.52 3.19 -22.84
CA ARG A 58 2.17 2.56 -24.12
C ARG A 58 2.63 3.42 -25.30
N GLY A 59 2.40 4.73 -25.25
CA GLY A 59 2.88 5.67 -26.26
C GLY A 59 4.39 5.59 -26.47
N PHE A 60 5.19 5.36 -25.41
CA PHE A 60 6.63 5.15 -25.57
C PHE A 60 6.97 3.89 -26.36
N GLY A 61 6.25 2.80 -26.14
CA GLY A 61 6.47 1.55 -26.89
C GLY A 61 6.06 1.68 -28.35
N GLU A 62 4.91 2.31 -28.59
CA GLU A 62 4.41 2.62 -29.94
C GLU A 62 5.38 3.54 -30.70
N ASP A 63 5.94 4.57 -30.05
CA ASP A 63 6.97 5.44 -30.63
C ASP A 63 8.26 4.68 -30.98
N LYS A 64 8.65 3.69 -30.16
CA LYS A 64 9.94 2.99 -30.27
C LYS A 64 9.96 1.98 -31.41
N ILE A 65 8.90 1.19 -31.57
CA ILE A 65 8.85 0.07 -32.53
C ILE A 65 7.64 0.11 -33.48
N GLY A 66 6.78 1.13 -33.39
CA GLY A 66 5.53 1.22 -34.14
C GLY A 66 4.37 0.53 -33.42
N ALA A 67 3.16 1.07 -33.60
CA ALA A 67 1.98 0.66 -32.85
C ALA A 67 1.57 -0.81 -33.05
N GLU A 68 1.66 -1.33 -34.28
CA GLU A 68 1.30 -2.71 -34.59
C GLU A 68 2.25 -3.71 -33.93
N LEU A 69 3.56 -3.51 -34.06
CA LEU A 69 4.57 -4.38 -33.44
C LEU A 69 4.51 -4.31 -31.91
N PHE A 70 4.26 -3.12 -31.36
CA PHE A 70 4.07 -2.96 -29.93
C PHE A 70 2.84 -3.72 -29.41
N HIS A 71 1.71 -3.62 -30.11
CA HIS A 71 0.50 -4.35 -29.71
C HIS A 71 0.71 -5.87 -29.74
N LEU A 72 1.35 -6.41 -30.79
CA LEU A 72 1.68 -7.84 -30.88
C LEU A 72 2.63 -8.29 -29.77
N SER A 73 3.63 -7.47 -29.45
CA SER A 73 4.59 -7.75 -28.38
C SER A 73 3.92 -7.72 -27.01
N TYR A 74 3.06 -6.72 -26.77
CA TYR A 74 2.31 -6.61 -25.52
C TYR A 74 1.30 -7.76 -25.34
N ASP A 75 0.61 -8.17 -26.41
CA ASP A 75 -0.31 -9.32 -26.38
C ASP A 75 0.43 -10.63 -26.04
N TYR A 76 1.62 -10.84 -26.63
CA TYR A 76 2.43 -12.02 -26.33
C TYR A 76 2.98 -12.05 -24.90
N VAL A 77 3.47 -10.92 -24.38
CA VAL A 77 4.08 -10.82 -23.05
C VAL A 77 3.03 -10.73 -21.94
N GLY A 78 1.92 -10.03 -22.18
CA GLY A 78 0.82 -9.84 -21.22
C GLY A 78 1.10 -8.82 -20.11
N ASP A 79 2.26 -8.17 -20.11
CA ASP A 79 2.66 -7.17 -19.11
C ASP A 79 3.37 -5.96 -19.74
N LEU A 80 2.87 -4.76 -19.44
CA LEU A 80 3.35 -3.52 -20.05
C LEU A 80 4.77 -3.17 -19.61
N ALA A 81 5.09 -3.40 -18.33
CA ALA A 81 6.40 -3.08 -17.79
C ALA A 81 7.46 -4.03 -18.37
N GLU A 82 7.14 -5.31 -18.45
CA GLU A 82 8.02 -6.31 -19.07
C GLU A 82 8.22 -6.05 -20.56
N THR A 83 7.14 -5.82 -21.32
CA THR A 83 7.20 -5.50 -22.74
C THR A 83 8.13 -4.31 -23.01
N LEU A 84 7.89 -3.18 -22.32
CA LEU A 84 8.72 -1.99 -22.47
C LEU A 84 10.17 -2.22 -22.03
N SER A 85 10.40 -2.96 -20.94
CA SER A 85 11.76 -3.23 -20.46
C SER A 85 12.62 -4.00 -21.46
N LEU A 86 12.00 -4.91 -22.22
CA LEU A 86 12.64 -5.79 -23.20
C LEU A 86 12.93 -5.09 -24.54
N ILE A 87 12.01 -4.23 -25.01
CA ILE A 87 12.18 -3.53 -26.29
C ILE A 87 13.04 -2.26 -26.18
N TRP A 88 13.32 -1.78 -24.97
CA TRP A 88 14.14 -0.60 -24.74
C TRP A 88 15.61 -0.98 -24.62
N GLU A 89 16.48 -0.19 -25.23
CA GLU A 89 17.93 -0.39 -25.22
C GLU A 89 18.57 0.56 -24.21
N THR A 90 19.59 0.09 -23.51
CA THR A 90 20.38 0.94 -22.61
C THR A 90 21.30 1.84 -23.43
N ASP A 91 21.34 3.12 -23.10
CA ASP A 91 22.29 4.09 -23.63
C ASP A 91 23.38 4.33 -22.59
N PRO A 92 24.64 3.91 -22.84
CA PRO A 92 25.76 4.15 -21.93
C PRO A 92 26.01 5.63 -21.63
N ASP A 93 25.59 6.53 -22.51
CA ASP A 93 25.82 7.97 -22.40
C ASP A 93 24.67 8.70 -21.67
N ALA A 94 23.60 8.01 -21.28
CA ALA A 94 22.44 8.58 -20.58
C ALA A 94 22.71 8.96 -19.11
N GLY A 95 23.94 8.76 -18.62
CA GLY A 95 24.36 9.05 -17.26
C GLY A 95 23.96 7.95 -16.26
N PRO A 96 24.19 8.18 -14.95
CA PRO A 96 23.93 7.16 -13.95
C PRO A 96 22.42 6.88 -13.79
N PRO A 97 22.02 5.63 -13.52
CA PRO A 97 20.64 5.29 -13.22
C PRO A 97 20.18 5.97 -11.92
N PRO A 98 18.90 6.36 -11.80
CA PRO A 98 18.42 7.08 -10.62
C PRO A 98 18.36 6.19 -9.37
N THR A 99 18.41 6.81 -8.19
CA THR A 99 18.02 6.16 -6.91
C THR A 99 16.50 6.00 -6.83
N LEU A 100 15.99 5.22 -5.86
CA LEU A 100 14.53 5.09 -5.71
C LEU A 100 13.92 6.41 -5.21
N GLY A 101 14.58 7.07 -4.27
CA GLY A 101 14.17 8.38 -3.77
C GLY A 101 14.16 9.44 -4.86
N GLU A 102 15.18 9.49 -5.73
CA GLU A 102 15.19 10.40 -6.87
C GLU A 102 14.00 10.20 -7.80
N VAL A 103 13.60 8.95 -8.05
CA VAL A 103 12.40 8.66 -8.86
C VAL A 103 11.15 9.22 -8.19
N VAL A 104 10.98 8.94 -6.90
CA VAL A 104 9.78 9.37 -6.15
C VAL A 104 9.72 10.90 -6.06
N ASP A 105 10.78 11.54 -5.56
CA ASP A 105 10.83 12.98 -5.30
C ASP A 105 10.67 13.79 -6.61
N THR A 106 11.30 13.32 -7.69
CA THR A 106 11.18 13.97 -9.00
C THR A 106 9.77 13.83 -9.56
N LEU A 107 9.15 12.64 -9.50
CA LEU A 107 7.84 12.42 -10.10
C LEU A 107 6.67 13.00 -9.28
N GLN A 108 6.85 13.21 -7.99
CA GLN A 108 5.87 13.93 -7.17
C GLN A 108 5.73 15.41 -7.57
N THR A 109 6.79 16.01 -8.11
CA THR A 109 6.83 17.44 -8.49
C THR A 109 6.79 17.66 -10.00
N ALA A 110 7.12 16.66 -10.81
CA ALA A 110 7.13 16.76 -12.26
C ALA A 110 5.75 17.04 -12.85
N THR A 111 5.68 17.98 -13.78
CA THR A 111 4.47 18.25 -14.56
C THR A 111 4.29 17.19 -15.65
N LYS A 112 3.04 17.01 -16.12
CA LYS A 112 2.72 16.14 -17.28
C LYS A 112 3.56 16.43 -18.53
N MET A 113 4.06 17.65 -18.69
CA MET A 113 4.91 18.06 -19.80
C MET A 113 6.38 17.63 -19.61
N GLN A 114 6.87 17.59 -18.38
CA GLN A 114 8.26 17.22 -18.06
C GLN A 114 8.44 15.71 -17.93
N THR A 115 7.44 15.01 -17.37
CA THR A 115 7.49 13.57 -17.08
C THR A 115 7.96 12.73 -18.27
N PRO A 116 7.52 12.97 -19.52
CA PRO A 116 7.95 12.13 -20.63
C PRO A 116 9.46 12.14 -20.88
N ALA A 117 10.08 13.30 -20.85
CA ALA A 117 11.52 13.45 -21.06
C ALA A 117 12.33 12.83 -19.91
N ILE A 118 11.87 13.00 -18.66
CA ILE A 118 12.49 12.42 -17.48
C ILE A 118 12.46 10.89 -17.54
N LEU A 119 11.29 10.31 -17.86
CA LEU A 119 11.13 8.85 -17.93
C LEU A 119 11.98 8.25 -19.06
N LYS A 120 11.99 8.86 -20.26
CA LYS A 120 12.83 8.37 -21.37
C LYS A 120 14.31 8.33 -20.98
N ARG A 121 14.84 9.42 -20.41
CA ARG A 121 16.22 9.47 -19.90
C ARG A 121 16.51 8.35 -18.89
N TRP A 122 15.59 8.11 -17.95
CA TRP A 122 15.79 7.04 -16.97
C TRP A 122 15.74 5.65 -17.61
N LEU A 123 14.82 5.41 -18.55
CA LEU A 123 14.77 4.15 -19.29
C LEU A 123 16.08 3.90 -20.06
N ASP A 124 16.65 4.95 -20.65
CA ASP A 124 17.94 4.89 -21.35
C ASP A 124 19.09 4.53 -20.37
N SER A 125 19.10 5.11 -19.16
CA SER A 125 20.16 4.88 -18.15
C SER A 125 20.08 3.54 -17.39
N LEU A 126 18.92 2.88 -17.40
CA LEU A 126 18.68 1.64 -16.65
C LEU A 126 19.00 0.41 -17.51
N ASP A 127 19.33 -0.70 -16.87
CA ASP A 127 19.35 -2.03 -17.48
C ASP A 127 17.93 -2.61 -17.55
N ALA A 128 17.77 -3.80 -18.15
CA ALA A 128 16.46 -4.42 -18.33
C ALA A 128 15.69 -4.58 -17.01
N THR A 129 16.36 -5.10 -15.96
CA THR A 129 15.76 -5.30 -14.64
C THR A 129 15.41 -3.96 -13.98
N GLY A 130 16.28 -2.95 -14.08
CA GLY A 130 16.02 -1.60 -13.60
C GLY A 130 14.82 -0.94 -14.29
N ARG A 131 14.72 -1.05 -15.62
CA ARG A 131 13.58 -0.55 -16.40
C ARG A 131 12.27 -1.23 -15.98
N TRP A 132 12.29 -2.56 -15.87
CA TRP A 132 11.15 -3.33 -15.42
C TRP A 132 10.68 -2.87 -14.02
N ALA A 133 11.60 -2.73 -13.07
CA ALA A 133 11.28 -2.29 -11.71
C ALA A 133 10.72 -0.86 -11.67
N LEU A 134 11.29 0.06 -12.44
CA LEU A 134 10.77 1.41 -12.60
C LEU A 134 9.33 1.38 -13.15
N LEU A 135 9.09 0.66 -14.24
CA LEU A 135 7.77 0.60 -14.87
C LEU A 135 6.72 -0.08 -13.98
N LYS A 136 7.12 -1.12 -13.23
CA LYS A 136 6.26 -1.77 -12.22
C LYS A 136 5.89 -0.81 -11.09
N LEU A 137 6.84 0.00 -10.63
CA LEU A 137 6.61 1.06 -9.64
C LEU A 137 5.59 2.08 -10.17
N LEU A 138 5.77 2.58 -11.39
CA LEU A 138 4.89 3.59 -12.00
C LEU A 138 3.46 3.10 -12.21
N THR A 139 3.31 1.82 -12.56
CA THR A 139 1.99 1.21 -12.81
C THR A 139 1.29 0.73 -11.54
N GLY A 140 1.96 0.75 -10.38
CA GLY A 140 1.43 0.25 -9.11
C GLY A 140 1.21 -1.27 -9.08
N ALA A 141 1.66 -1.99 -10.11
CA ALA A 141 1.35 -3.40 -10.34
C ALA A 141 2.60 -4.28 -10.16
N LEU A 142 3.28 -4.16 -9.02
CA LEU A 142 4.53 -4.89 -8.73
C LEU A 142 4.39 -6.40 -8.96
N ARG A 143 3.29 -7.00 -8.49
CA ARG A 143 2.94 -8.43 -8.67
C ARG A 143 4.04 -9.41 -8.22
N VAL A 144 4.90 -9.02 -7.28
CA VAL A 144 6.00 -9.85 -6.74
C VAL A 144 5.56 -10.79 -5.60
N GLY A 145 4.24 -10.99 -5.43
CA GLY A 145 3.65 -11.85 -4.40
C GLY A 145 3.99 -11.43 -2.96
N VAL A 146 4.09 -10.13 -2.70
CA VAL A 146 4.24 -9.54 -1.36
C VAL A 146 2.95 -8.81 -1.03
N SER A 147 2.34 -9.16 0.10
CA SER A 147 1.21 -8.40 0.65
C SER A 147 1.72 -7.27 1.54
N ALA A 148 0.90 -6.24 1.74
CA ALA A 148 1.24 -5.14 2.64
C ALA A 148 1.57 -5.65 4.06
N ARG A 149 0.80 -6.62 4.60
CA ARG A 149 1.09 -7.24 5.90
C ARG A 149 2.43 -7.97 5.93
N LEU A 150 2.85 -8.61 4.84
CA LEU A 150 4.16 -9.27 4.77
C LEU A 150 5.30 -8.24 4.80
N ALA A 151 5.15 -7.11 4.11
CA ALA A 151 6.10 -6.01 4.16
C ALA A 151 6.17 -5.37 5.56
N LYS A 152 5.02 -5.12 6.20
CA LYS A 152 4.96 -4.64 7.60
C LYS A 152 5.60 -5.63 8.58
N GLN A 153 5.39 -6.93 8.38
CA GLN A 153 6.05 -7.97 9.19
C GLN A 153 7.58 -7.93 9.04
N ALA A 154 8.10 -7.75 7.83
CA ALA A 154 9.54 -7.62 7.62
C ALA A 154 10.10 -6.40 8.36
N VAL A 155 9.40 -5.27 8.33
CA VAL A 155 9.77 -4.06 9.09
C VAL A 155 9.70 -4.30 10.60
N ALA A 156 8.68 -4.99 11.10
CA ALA A 156 8.60 -5.34 12.51
C ALA A 156 9.77 -6.24 12.96
N ASN A 157 10.14 -7.21 12.11
CA ASN A 157 11.25 -8.13 12.36
C ASN A 157 12.61 -7.43 12.50
N ILE A 158 12.89 -6.41 11.67
CA ILE A 158 14.18 -5.71 11.75
C ILE A 158 14.38 -4.97 13.07
N GLY A 159 13.29 -4.50 13.71
CA GLY A 159 13.31 -3.87 15.04
C GLY A 159 12.93 -4.80 16.19
N SER A 160 12.79 -6.11 15.94
CA SER A 160 12.37 -7.12 16.93
C SER A 160 11.05 -6.77 17.64
N GLN A 161 10.11 -6.16 16.91
CA GLN A 161 8.78 -5.79 17.41
C GLN A 161 7.70 -6.75 16.89
N PRO A 162 6.57 -6.91 17.59
CA PRO A 162 5.40 -7.55 17.02
C PRO A 162 4.85 -6.71 15.86
N VAL A 163 4.35 -7.37 14.81
CA VAL A 163 3.80 -6.67 13.62
C VAL A 163 2.62 -5.76 13.98
N ASP A 164 1.82 -6.16 14.97
CA ASP A 164 0.67 -5.38 15.41
C ASP A 164 1.10 -4.01 15.98
N ALA A 165 2.27 -3.91 16.64
CA ALA A 165 2.79 -2.63 17.12
C ALA A 165 3.19 -1.67 15.97
N VAL A 166 3.61 -2.21 14.82
CA VAL A 166 3.83 -1.42 13.59
C VAL A 166 2.49 -1.05 12.96
N GLU A 167 1.52 -1.96 12.91
CA GLU A 167 0.18 -1.68 12.36
C GLU A 167 -0.57 -0.60 13.14
N GLU A 168 -0.47 -0.58 14.48
CA GLU A 168 -1.09 0.42 15.37
C GLU A 168 -0.67 1.87 15.07
N ILE A 169 0.58 2.08 14.63
CA ILE A 169 1.11 3.43 14.31
C ILE A 169 1.11 3.71 12.82
N TRP A 170 0.81 2.71 11.98
CA TRP A 170 0.99 2.78 10.53
C TRP A 170 0.22 3.94 9.90
N HIS A 171 -0.99 4.19 10.38
CA HIS A 171 -1.92 5.16 9.81
C HIS A 171 -1.58 6.62 10.16
N ASP A 172 -0.78 6.84 11.21
CA ASP A 172 -0.28 8.16 11.57
C ASP A 172 1.09 8.47 10.93
N LEU A 173 1.65 7.55 10.15
CA LEU A 173 2.93 7.71 9.49
C LEU A 173 2.76 7.98 7.99
N SER A 174 3.62 8.84 7.45
CA SER A 174 3.69 9.10 6.02
C SER A 174 4.99 8.54 5.43
N PRO A 175 4.98 7.99 4.21
CA PRO A 175 6.19 7.72 3.44
C PRO A 175 7.15 8.93 3.42
N PRO A 176 8.47 8.75 3.55
CA PRO A 176 9.21 7.48 3.58
C PRO A 176 9.29 6.83 4.98
N TYR A 177 8.33 7.07 5.87
CA TYR A 177 8.21 6.45 7.19
C TYR A 177 9.44 6.66 8.10
N ARG A 178 10.08 7.83 8.01
CA ARG A 178 11.30 8.10 8.78
C ARG A 178 11.17 7.84 10.29
N PRO A 179 10.09 8.27 10.99
CA PRO A 179 9.93 7.97 12.41
C PRO A 179 9.85 6.48 12.73
N LEU A 180 9.35 5.66 11.80
CA LEU A 180 9.28 4.19 11.95
C LEU A 180 10.67 3.58 11.98
N PHE A 181 11.54 3.97 11.04
CA PHE A 181 12.91 3.45 11.00
C PHE A 181 13.78 3.99 12.12
N ASP A 182 13.60 5.25 12.52
CA ASP A 182 14.28 5.81 13.69
C ASP A 182 13.96 5.00 14.96
N TRP A 183 12.69 4.61 15.16
CA TRP A 183 12.28 3.76 16.28
C TRP A 183 12.85 2.35 16.19
N LEU A 184 12.78 1.72 15.03
CA LEU A 184 13.13 0.30 14.88
C LEU A 184 14.63 0.04 14.78
N LEU A 185 15.42 1.01 14.33
CA LEU A 185 16.85 0.82 14.01
C LEU A 185 17.79 1.78 14.75
N HIS A 186 17.28 2.84 15.36
CA HIS A 186 18.10 3.91 15.94
C HIS A 186 17.74 4.25 17.39
N ASP A 187 17.07 3.33 18.10
CA ASP A 187 16.64 3.46 19.50
C ASP A 187 15.82 4.74 19.79
N ALA A 188 15.20 5.34 18.76
CA ALA A 188 14.31 6.46 18.97
C ALA A 188 13.01 6.02 19.67
N PRO A 189 12.30 6.93 20.37
CA PRO A 189 11.01 6.60 20.95
C PRO A 189 10.03 6.10 19.89
N ARG A 190 9.18 5.12 20.26
CA ARG A 190 8.07 4.66 19.42
C ARG A 190 7.23 5.88 18.98
N PRO A 191 6.95 6.06 17.68
CA PRO A 191 6.05 7.11 17.22
C PRO A 191 4.71 6.96 17.94
N SER A 192 4.24 8.06 18.52
CA SER A 192 3.00 8.05 19.30
C SER A 192 1.81 8.26 18.37
N SER A 193 0.89 7.29 18.34
CA SER A 193 -0.49 7.48 17.87
C SER A 193 -1.39 8.13 18.94
N ASN A 194 -0.84 8.37 20.14
CA ASN A 194 -1.57 8.73 21.36
C ASN A 194 -1.87 10.23 21.49
N ALA A 195 -2.44 10.82 20.46
CA ALA A 195 -3.41 11.91 20.64
C ALA A 195 -4.84 11.36 20.82
N GLY A 196 -4.98 10.10 21.29
CA GLY A 196 -6.26 9.53 21.69
C GLY A 196 -7.12 8.91 20.58
N GLY A 197 -6.62 8.83 19.35
CA GLY A 197 -7.38 8.33 18.20
C GLY A 197 -6.66 7.24 17.42
N ALA A 198 -5.93 6.32 18.07
CA ALA A 198 -5.17 5.29 17.36
C ALA A 198 -6.09 4.24 16.72
N PHE A 199 -5.74 3.77 15.53
CA PHE A 199 -6.36 2.61 14.92
C PHE A 199 -5.77 1.32 15.50
N LEU A 200 -6.64 0.40 15.92
CA LEU A 200 -6.27 -0.93 16.39
C LEU A 200 -6.62 -1.97 15.31
N PRO A 201 -5.68 -2.84 14.89
CA PRO A 201 -5.97 -3.90 13.94
C PRO A 201 -7.18 -4.77 14.38
N PRO A 202 -8.20 -4.93 13.54
CA PRO A 202 -9.42 -5.63 13.93
C PRO A 202 -9.19 -7.14 14.06
N MET A 203 -9.79 -7.75 15.09
CA MET A 203 -9.90 -9.20 15.17
C MET A 203 -10.72 -9.74 13.98
N LEU A 204 -10.21 -10.77 13.31
CA LEU A 204 -10.88 -11.39 12.15
C LEU A 204 -11.61 -12.67 12.56
N ALA A 205 -12.67 -13.01 11.82
CA ALA A 205 -13.42 -14.24 11.99
C ALA A 205 -12.95 -15.32 11.00
N ASN A 206 -12.97 -16.57 11.44
CA ASN A 206 -12.81 -17.72 10.56
C ASN A 206 -14.20 -18.28 10.21
N PRO A 207 -14.42 -18.73 8.95
CA PRO A 207 -15.61 -19.50 8.64
C PRO A 207 -15.62 -20.79 9.48
N ILE A 208 -16.82 -21.19 9.92
CA ILE A 208 -17.03 -22.39 10.74
C ILE A 208 -18.02 -23.26 9.98
N GLU A 209 -17.70 -24.55 9.85
CA GLU A 209 -18.61 -25.53 9.27
C GLU A 209 -19.66 -25.98 10.29
N ARG A 210 -20.82 -26.43 9.82
CA ARG A 210 -21.93 -26.80 10.72
C ARG A 210 -21.52 -27.87 11.74
N THR A 211 -20.74 -28.85 11.32
CA THR A 211 -20.26 -29.94 12.18
C THR A 211 -19.32 -29.47 13.29
N GLU A 212 -18.57 -28.39 13.07
CA GLU A 212 -17.71 -27.79 14.08
C GLU A 212 -18.55 -26.99 15.08
N LEU A 213 -19.55 -26.25 14.58
CA LEU A 213 -20.47 -25.48 15.42
C LEU A 213 -21.21 -26.37 16.41
N ASP A 214 -21.66 -27.56 15.98
CA ASP A 214 -22.37 -28.52 16.82
C ASP A 214 -21.47 -29.10 17.95
N ALA A 215 -20.14 -29.00 17.83
CA ALA A 215 -19.19 -29.45 18.84
C ALA A 215 -18.84 -28.38 19.90
N PHE A 216 -19.25 -27.12 19.68
CA PHE A 216 -18.99 -26.03 20.61
C PHE A 216 -19.96 -26.04 21.79
N ASP A 217 -19.46 -25.72 22.99
CA ASP A 217 -20.30 -25.45 24.16
C ASP A 217 -20.87 -24.02 24.07
N PRO A 218 -22.18 -23.81 23.85
CA PRO A 218 -22.76 -22.48 23.67
C PRO A 218 -22.54 -21.53 24.86
N THR A 219 -22.27 -22.05 26.07
CA THR A 219 -22.07 -21.22 27.27
C THR A 219 -20.81 -20.36 27.18
N HIS A 220 -19.81 -20.80 26.39
CA HIS A 220 -18.56 -20.08 26.15
C HIS A 220 -18.66 -19.01 25.06
N PHE A 221 -19.76 -18.94 24.33
CA PHE A 221 -19.88 -18.06 23.17
C PHE A 221 -21.03 -17.04 23.32
N ARG A 222 -20.96 -15.99 22.51
CA ARG A 222 -22.05 -15.05 22.27
C ARG A 222 -22.32 -15.03 20.77
N ALA A 223 -23.60 -14.97 20.42
CA ALA A 223 -24.04 -14.87 19.04
C ALA A 223 -24.50 -13.44 18.77
N GLU A 224 -23.94 -12.84 17.73
CA GLU A 224 -24.30 -11.52 17.25
C GLU A 224 -24.72 -11.61 15.77
N TRP A 225 -25.57 -10.69 15.33
CA TRP A 225 -25.93 -10.59 13.93
C TRP A 225 -24.70 -10.21 13.12
N LYS A 226 -24.40 -10.99 12.08
CA LYS A 226 -23.46 -10.58 11.04
C LYS A 226 -24.15 -9.61 10.10
N TRP A 227 -23.98 -8.32 10.37
CA TRP A 227 -24.54 -7.27 9.55
C TRP A 227 -23.89 -7.20 8.16
N ASP A 228 -24.63 -6.63 7.20
CA ASP A 228 -24.18 -6.33 5.84
C ASP A 228 -23.92 -4.82 5.72
N GLY A 229 -22.79 -4.39 6.27
CA GLY A 229 -22.42 -2.97 6.35
C GLY A 229 -20.94 -2.76 6.09
N ILE A 230 -20.41 -1.68 6.68
CA ILE A 230 -18.98 -1.37 6.63
C ILE A 230 -18.45 -1.43 8.04
N ARG A 231 -17.60 -2.41 8.32
CA ARG A 231 -16.88 -2.46 9.59
C ARG A 231 -16.05 -1.19 9.77
N VAL A 232 -16.28 -0.53 10.89
CA VAL A 232 -15.60 0.70 11.28
C VAL A 232 -15.09 0.57 12.71
N GLN A 233 -14.02 1.30 12.99
CA GLN A 233 -13.56 1.51 14.35
C GLN A 233 -13.70 2.98 14.72
N VAL A 234 -14.39 3.25 15.82
CA VAL A 234 -14.54 4.59 16.37
C VAL A 234 -13.50 4.74 17.48
N ALA A 235 -12.60 5.71 17.35
CA ALA A 235 -11.58 6.01 18.35
C ALA A 235 -11.77 7.44 18.84
N ALA A 236 -11.91 7.62 20.15
CA ALA A 236 -12.11 8.91 20.77
C ALA A 236 -11.31 9.02 22.06
N SER A 237 -10.37 9.96 22.13
CA SER A 237 -9.74 10.31 23.40
C SER A 237 -9.05 11.66 23.36
N GLY A 238 -9.03 12.36 24.50
CA GLY A 238 -8.34 13.64 24.64
C GLY A 238 -8.91 14.74 23.72
N GLY A 239 -10.20 14.65 23.39
CA GLY A 239 -10.88 15.58 22.47
C GLY A 239 -10.68 15.29 20.98
N VAL A 240 -9.85 14.30 20.62
CA VAL A 240 -9.73 13.80 19.24
C VAL A 240 -10.76 12.71 19.02
N LYS A 241 -11.45 12.76 17.88
CA LYS A 241 -12.44 11.77 17.45
C LYS A 241 -12.13 11.34 16.03
N ARG A 242 -12.04 10.03 15.79
CA ARG A 242 -11.76 9.45 14.49
C ARG A 242 -12.67 8.27 14.20
N LEU A 243 -13.01 8.10 12.93
CA LEU A 243 -13.72 6.95 12.39
C LEU A 243 -12.83 6.30 11.34
N TYR A 244 -12.43 5.05 11.59
CA TYR A 244 -11.57 4.28 10.71
C TYR A 244 -12.35 3.23 9.94
N SER A 245 -12.00 3.02 8.68
CA SER A 245 -12.44 1.84 7.93
C SER A 245 -11.76 0.57 8.48
N ARG A 246 -12.24 -0.61 8.06
CA ARG A 246 -11.57 -1.89 8.34
C ARG A 246 -10.08 -1.91 8.00
N ALA A 247 -9.67 -1.15 6.98
CA ALA A 247 -8.28 -1.08 6.53
C ALA A 247 -7.46 0.00 7.26
N GLY A 248 -8.06 0.71 8.23
CA GLY A 248 -7.45 1.80 8.99
C GLY A 248 -7.41 3.14 8.27
N GLU A 249 -8.13 3.30 7.17
CA GLU A 249 -8.28 4.61 6.52
C GLU A 249 -9.18 5.51 7.37
N ASP A 250 -8.75 6.75 7.62
CA ASP A 250 -9.57 7.74 8.32
C ASP A 250 -10.70 8.22 7.39
N VAL A 251 -11.94 7.84 7.73
CA VAL A 251 -13.17 8.20 7.00
C VAL A 251 -13.98 9.24 7.75
N SER A 252 -13.43 9.87 8.79
CA SER A 252 -14.14 10.84 9.65
C SER A 252 -14.81 11.97 8.86
N ALA A 253 -14.11 12.49 7.84
CA ALA A 253 -14.62 13.57 6.99
C ALA A 253 -15.90 13.21 6.21
N ALA A 254 -16.13 11.92 5.92
CA ALA A 254 -17.34 11.47 5.22
C ALA A 254 -18.55 11.33 6.16
N PHE A 255 -18.31 11.28 7.48
CA PHE A 255 -19.32 11.03 8.51
C PHE A 255 -19.29 12.05 9.65
N PRO A 256 -19.43 13.36 9.35
CA PRO A 256 -19.39 14.41 10.39
C PRO A 256 -20.50 14.25 11.44
N ASP A 257 -21.66 13.74 11.04
CA ASP A 257 -22.79 13.36 11.90
C ASP A 257 -22.41 12.31 12.95
N ILE A 258 -21.65 11.29 12.56
CA ILE A 258 -21.17 10.26 13.50
C ILE A 258 -20.12 10.85 14.43
N ILE A 259 -19.18 11.63 13.89
CA ILE A 259 -18.13 12.27 14.69
C ILE A 259 -18.71 13.21 15.75
N GLU A 260 -19.76 13.97 15.40
CA GLU A 260 -20.45 14.85 16.35
C GLU A 260 -21.11 14.05 17.48
N ALA A 261 -21.75 12.93 17.15
CA ALA A 261 -22.49 12.09 18.09
C ALA A 261 -21.62 11.30 19.10
N ILE A 262 -20.31 11.18 18.86
CA ILE A 262 -19.41 10.48 19.80
C ILE A 262 -19.30 11.27 21.11
N ASP A 263 -19.72 10.70 22.21
CA ASP A 263 -19.72 11.31 23.55
C ASP A 263 -18.94 10.50 24.60
N PHE A 264 -18.14 9.53 24.14
CA PHE A 264 -17.35 8.62 24.98
C PHE A 264 -15.84 8.82 24.81
N GLU A 265 -15.08 8.22 25.72
CA GLU A 265 -13.63 8.01 25.62
C GLU A 265 -13.37 6.50 25.46
N GLY A 266 -12.59 6.13 24.45
CA GLY A 266 -12.24 4.74 24.15
C GLY A 266 -12.23 4.40 22.66
N VAL A 267 -12.06 3.11 22.37
CA VAL A 267 -12.09 2.55 21.02
C VAL A 267 -13.20 1.50 20.94
N PHE A 268 -14.11 1.66 19.98
CA PHE A 268 -15.20 0.73 19.72
C PHE A 268 -15.11 0.19 18.29
N ASP A 269 -15.36 -1.10 18.14
CA ASP A 269 -15.45 -1.80 16.85
C ASP A 269 -16.92 -2.12 16.57
N GLY A 270 -17.37 -1.86 15.35
CA GLY A 270 -18.77 -2.03 15.00
C GLY A 270 -19.02 -1.98 13.50
N GLU A 271 -20.29 -2.15 13.12
CA GLU A 271 -20.71 -2.09 11.73
C GLU A 271 -21.47 -0.80 11.47
N LEU A 272 -21.01 -0.03 10.49
CA LEU A 272 -21.73 1.12 9.98
C LEU A 272 -22.85 0.64 9.05
N LEU A 273 -24.07 1.08 9.35
CA LEU A 273 -25.30 0.71 8.63
C LEU A 273 -26.06 1.96 8.19
N VAL A 274 -26.73 1.89 7.05
CA VAL A 274 -27.75 2.88 6.69
C VAL A 274 -29.09 2.37 7.20
N ARG A 275 -29.81 3.20 7.93
CA ARG A 275 -31.14 2.90 8.43
C ARG A 275 -32.14 3.90 7.85
N ARG A 276 -33.26 3.40 7.33
CA ARG A 276 -34.42 4.19 6.90
C ARG A 276 -35.59 3.78 7.79
N ASP A 277 -36.00 4.67 8.67
CA ASP A 277 -36.97 4.40 9.74
C ASP A 277 -36.55 3.18 10.59
N GLU A 278 -37.30 2.09 10.54
CA GLU A 278 -37.03 0.85 11.29
C GLU A 278 -36.27 -0.21 10.46
N THR A 279 -35.91 0.10 9.22
CA THR A 279 -35.30 -0.87 8.28
C THR A 279 -33.84 -0.56 7.98
N VAL A 280 -32.99 -1.59 8.05
CA VAL A 280 -31.60 -1.50 7.56
C VAL A 280 -31.64 -1.53 6.04
N ALA A 281 -31.08 -0.49 5.42
CA ALA A 281 -30.97 -0.37 3.96
C ALA A 281 -29.79 -1.21 3.43
N PRO A 282 -29.78 -1.53 2.13
CA PRO A 282 -28.69 -2.31 1.53
C PRO A 282 -27.34 -1.60 1.59
N PHE A 283 -26.27 -2.40 1.66
CA PHE A 283 -24.87 -1.95 1.69
C PHE A 283 -24.49 -0.94 0.58
N ASN A 284 -25.06 -1.06 -0.62
CA ASN A 284 -24.74 -0.19 -1.76
C ASN A 284 -25.03 1.30 -1.49
N ASP A 285 -25.96 1.61 -0.58
CA ASP A 285 -26.27 2.98 -0.21
C ASP A 285 -25.11 3.63 0.57
N LEU A 286 -24.35 2.85 1.35
CA LEU A 286 -23.15 3.33 2.06
C LEU A 286 -22.01 3.66 1.09
N GLN A 287 -21.82 2.85 0.04
CA GLN A 287 -20.76 3.08 -0.94
C GLN A 287 -20.92 4.43 -1.65
N GLN A 288 -22.15 4.87 -1.90
CA GLN A 288 -22.40 6.18 -2.51
C GLN A 288 -21.89 7.32 -1.63
N ARG A 289 -22.02 7.20 -0.30
CA ARG A 289 -21.58 8.22 0.65
C ARG A 289 -20.06 8.23 0.80
N LEU A 290 -19.42 7.07 0.91
CA LEU A 290 -17.96 6.96 0.98
C LEU A 290 -17.26 7.50 -0.28
N ASN A 291 -17.84 7.27 -1.46
CA ASN A 291 -17.26 7.70 -2.73
C ASN A 291 -17.59 9.16 -3.10
N ARG A 292 -18.25 9.93 -2.22
CA ARG A 292 -18.45 11.36 -2.47
C ARG A 292 -17.10 12.06 -2.40
N LYS A 293 -16.69 12.63 -3.53
CA LYS A 293 -15.53 13.53 -3.58
C LYS A 293 -15.80 14.69 -2.62
N VAL A 294 -14.86 14.91 -1.70
CA VAL A 294 -14.78 16.15 -0.92
C VAL A 294 -14.54 17.26 -1.95
N VAL A 295 -15.50 18.19 -2.07
CA VAL A 295 -15.41 19.39 -2.92
C VAL A 295 -14.67 20.47 -2.15
#